data_AF-A0A849FTT0-F1
#
_entry.id   AF-A0A849FTT0-F1
#
_cell.length_a   1.000
_cell.length_b   1.000
_cell.length_c   1.000
_cell.angle_alpha   90.00
_cell.angle_beta   90.00
_cell.angle_gamma   90.00
#
_symmetry.space_group_name_H-M   'P 1'
#
loop_
_entity.id
_entity.type
_entity.pdbx_description
1 polymer ?
#
loop_
_entity_poly.entity_id
_entity_poly.type
_entity_poly.pdbx_seq_one_letter_code
_entity_poly.pdbx_strand_id
1 'polypeptide(L)'
;SRKLAGLFYGYDFAVLKVFFTAALVSVIGLSYMDYLGWIDMTQLYVHPTYLWAAIIGGAIMGIGFVAGGFCPGTSICAVAIGKLDAWVYVVGIMIGIVIFSESFGTFESIYNDIHLGNITLVDSLGIPASWIILSVTALALIAFFISDVVRKRVKKVFY
;
A
#
# COMPACT_ATOMS: atom_id res chain seq x y z
N SER A 1 11.92 11.66 8.95
CA SER A 1 11.64 10.52 9.86
C SER A 1 12.43 9.29 9.40
N ARG A 2 13.30 8.69 10.23
CA ARG A 2 14.19 7.56 9.83
C ARG A 2 13.52 6.17 9.89
N LYS A 3 12.26 6.08 10.30
CA LYS A 3 11.57 4.79 10.52
C LYS A 3 11.32 3.99 9.23
N LEU A 4 11.13 4.66 8.10
CA LEU A 4 10.83 4.00 6.82
C LEU A 4 12.06 3.34 6.21
N ALA A 5 13.21 4.02 6.26
CA ALA A 5 14.49 3.41 5.91
C ALA A 5 14.84 2.26 6.88
N GLY A 6 14.39 2.33 8.13
CA GLY A 6 14.57 1.30 9.15
C GLY A 6 14.07 -0.09 8.73
N LEU A 7 13.08 -0.20 7.84
CA LEU A 7 12.65 -1.48 7.29
C LEU A 7 13.73 -2.11 6.39
N PHE A 8 14.27 -1.32 5.45
CA PHE A 8 15.31 -1.77 4.51
C PHE A 8 16.64 -2.06 5.20
N TYR A 9 16.94 -1.35 6.27
CA TYR A 9 18.14 -1.60 7.09
C TYR A 9 17.91 -2.64 8.21
N GLY A 10 16.72 -3.24 8.30
CA GLY A 10 16.41 -4.30 9.27
C GLY A 10 16.32 -3.85 10.74
N TYR A 11 16.18 -2.54 10.99
CA TYR A 11 16.09 -1.96 12.32
C TYR A 11 14.64 -1.82 12.82
N ASP A 12 13.66 -1.67 11.92
CA ASP A 12 12.26 -1.44 12.30
C ASP A 12 11.28 -2.17 11.37
N PHE A 13 10.70 -3.27 11.87
CA PHE A 13 9.71 -4.09 11.16
C PHE A 13 8.26 -3.73 11.50
N ALA A 14 8.02 -2.64 12.26
CA ALA A 14 6.67 -2.27 12.67
C ALA A 14 5.75 -1.99 11.48
N VAL A 15 6.27 -1.31 10.45
CA VAL A 15 5.52 -0.98 9.22
C VAL A 15 5.05 -2.26 8.53
N LEU A 16 5.96 -3.21 8.26
CA LEU A 16 5.61 -4.48 7.61
C LEU A 16 4.53 -5.23 8.40
N LYS A 17 4.70 -5.35 9.73
CA LYS A 17 3.73 -6.06 10.57
C LYS A 17 2.35 -5.42 10.54
N VAL A 18 2.27 -4.10 10.72
CA VAL A 18 0.99 -3.37 10.75
C VAL A 18 0.26 -3.41 9.41
N PHE A 19 0.98 -3.25 8.28
CA PHE A 19 0.35 -3.28 6.96
C PHE A 19 -0.22 -4.66 6.63
N PHE A 20 0.55 -5.73 6.86
CA PHE A 20 0.07 -7.10 6.60
C PHE A 20 -1.07 -7.50 7.54
N THR A 21 -1.03 -7.14 8.83
CA THR A 21 -2.16 -7.45 9.73
C THR A 21 -3.41 -6.67 9.35
N ALA A 22 -3.29 -5.38 9.02
CA ALA A 22 -4.43 -4.59 8.57
C ALA A 22 -5.06 -5.16 7.28
N ALA A 23 -4.23 -5.55 6.31
CA ALA A 23 -4.69 -6.16 5.07
C ALA A 23 -5.42 -7.50 5.32
N LEU A 24 -4.84 -8.38 6.14
CA LEU A 24 -5.45 -9.68 6.46
C LEU A 24 -6.75 -9.53 7.22
N VAL A 25 -6.78 -8.69 8.26
CA VAL A 25 -8.00 -8.43 9.04
C VAL A 25 -9.09 -7.84 8.15
N SER A 26 -8.74 -6.95 7.21
CA SER A 26 -9.71 -6.37 6.28
C SER A 26 -10.29 -7.41 5.33
N VAL A 27 -9.44 -8.22 4.68
CA VAL A 27 -9.90 -9.24 3.71
C VAL A 27 -10.72 -10.34 4.38
N ILE A 28 -10.25 -10.84 5.54
CA ILE A 28 -10.97 -11.85 6.31
C ILE A 28 -12.29 -11.26 6.83
N GLY A 29 -12.26 -10.05 7.39
CA GLY A 29 -13.43 -9.38 7.92
C GLY A 29 -14.50 -9.14 6.86
N LEU A 30 -14.10 -8.61 5.70
CA LEU A 30 -15.01 -8.43 4.56
C LEU A 30 -15.58 -9.78 4.11
N SER A 31 -14.76 -10.84 4.00
CA SER A 31 -15.24 -12.16 3.60
C SER A 31 -16.28 -12.75 4.57
N TYR A 32 -16.15 -12.48 5.87
CA TYR A 32 -17.18 -12.86 6.85
C TYR A 32 -18.44 -12.01 6.72
N MET A 33 -18.31 -10.70 6.48
CA MET A 33 -19.48 -9.82 6.26
C MET A 33 -20.26 -10.20 5.00
N ASP A 34 -19.56 -10.67 3.97
CA ASP A 34 -20.16 -11.23 2.75
C ASP A 34 -20.92 -12.53 3.03
N TYR A 35 -20.31 -13.45 3.78
CA TYR A 35 -20.97 -14.69 4.21
C TYR A 35 -22.22 -14.45 5.07
N LEU A 36 -22.20 -13.42 5.92
CA LEU A 36 -23.33 -13.00 6.76
C LEU A 36 -24.40 -12.20 5.99
N GLY A 37 -24.15 -11.88 4.72
CA GLY A 37 -25.06 -11.10 3.86
C GLY A 37 -25.15 -9.62 4.22
N TRP A 38 -24.17 -9.08 4.96
CA TRP A 38 -24.13 -7.64 5.32
C TRP A 38 -23.52 -6.78 4.21
N ILE A 39 -22.61 -7.35 3.44
CA ILE A 39 -21.95 -6.71 2.30
C ILE A 39 -22.04 -7.68 1.14
N ASP A 40 -22.13 -7.16 -0.09
CA ASP A 40 -21.98 -7.96 -1.30
C ASP A 40 -20.64 -7.60 -1.94
N MET A 41 -19.72 -8.57 -1.97
CA MET A 41 -18.39 -8.40 -2.57
C MET A 41 -18.44 -8.04 -4.06
N THR A 42 -19.51 -8.39 -4.77
CA THR A 42 -19.66 -8.05 -6.19
C THR A 42 -19.94 -6.56 -6.41
N GLN A 43 -20.45 -5.87 -5.39
CA GLN A 43 -20.72 -4.43 -5.42
C GLN A 43 -19.51 -3.59 -4.99
N LEU A 44 -18.41 -4.22 -4.56
CA LEU A 44 -17.18 -3.49 -4.25
C LEU A 44 -16.54 -2.99 -5.54
N TYR A 45 -16.24 -1.69 -5.58
CA TYR A 45 -15.52 -1.09 -6.68
C TYR A 45 -14.05 -1.55 -6.69
N VAL A 46 -13.69 -2.37 -7.65
CA VAL A 46 -12.30 -2.78 -7.91
C VAL A 46 -11.71 -1.82 -8.93
N HIS A 47 -10.60 -1.18 -8.57
CA HIS A 47 -9.93 -0.25 -9.46
C HIS A 47 -9.36 -0.99 -10.68
N PRO A 48 -9.60 -0.50 -11.91
CA PRO A 48 -9.05 -1.11 -13.10
C PRO A 48 -7.52 -1.08 -13.09
N THR A 49 -6.91 -2.12 -13.65
CA THR A 49 -5.46 -2.28 -13.67
C THR A 49 -4.87 -1.65 -14.92
N TYR A 50 -4.40 -0.41 -14.78
CA TYR A 50 -3.58 0.28 -15.79
C TYR A 50 -2.11 -0.02 -15.52
N LEU A 51 -1.53 -0.97 -16.27
CA LEU A 51 -0.23 -1.56 -15.91
C LEU A 51 0.91 -0.52 -15.90
N TRP A 52 1.07 0.21 -17.00
CA TRP A 52 2.14 1.21 -17.13
C TRP A 52 1.93 2.40 -16.18
N ALA A 53 0.70 2.87 -16.04
CA ALA A 53 0.36 3.93 -15.12
C ALA A 53 0.65 3.54 -13.66
N ALA A 54 0.32 2.31 -13.27
CA ALA A 54 0.58 1.80 -11.93
C ALA A 54 2.08 1.66 -11.64
N ILE A 55 2.88 1.18 -12.61
CA ILE A 55 4.34 1.04 -12.45
C ILE A 55 5.00 2.41 -12.34
N ILE A 56 4.72 3.33 -13.27
CA ILE A 56 5.32 4.66 -13.31
C ILE A 56 4.86 5.48 -12.09
N GLY A 57 3.56 5.49 -11.82
CA GLY A 57 2.99 6.17 -10.65
C GLY A 57 3.52 5.62 -9.34
N GLY A 58 3.63 4.28 -9.22
CA GLY A 58 4.21 3.62 -8.06
C GLY A 58 5.68 3.97 -7.85
N ALA A 59 6.47 4.06 -8.91
CA ALA A 59 7.87 4.47 -8.83
C ALA A 59 8.01 5.94 -8.36
N ILE A 60 7.24 6.86 -8.94
CA ILE A 60 7.23 8.28 -8.54
C ILE A 60 6.79 8.43 -7.08
N MET A 61 5.71 7.73 -6.69
CA MET A 61 5.24 7.72 -5.31
C MET A 61 6.30 7.15 -4.36
N GLY A 62 7.01 6.09 -4.74
CA GLY A 62 8.11 5.52 -3.97
C GLY A 62 9.25 6.51 -3.74
N ILE A 63 9.66 7.25 -4.78
CA ILE A 63 10.66 8.32 -4.66
C ILE A 63 10.19 9.41 -3.69
N GLY A 64 8.94 9.87 -3.83
CA GLY A 64 8.34 10.84 -2.93
C GLY A 64 8.32 10.36 -1.48
N PHE A 65 8.01 9.08 -1.26
CA PHE A 65 7.97 8.47 0.07
C PHE A 65 9.34 8.44 0.75
N VAL A 66 10.39 8.11 -0.01
CA VAL A 66 11.78 8.10 0.50
C VAL A 66 12.28 9.53 0.77
N ALA A 67 11.98 10.47 -0.14
CA ALA A 67 12.40 11.86 -0.01
C ALA A 67 11.70 12.59 1.15
N GLY A 68 10.37 12.44 1.26
CA GLY A 68 9.57 13.10 2.28
C GLY A 68 9.55 12.37 3.63
N GLY A 69 9.82 11.07 3.65
CA GLY A 69 9.81 10.27 4.87
C GLY A 69 8.43 10.14 5.54
N PHE A 70 7.35 10.37 4.79
CA PHE A 70 5.95 10.24 5.22
C PHE A 70 5.12 9.54 4.14
N CYS A 71 4.27 8.59 4.53
CA CYS A 71 3.29 8.02 3.60
C CYS A 71 2.12 9.00 3.51
N PRO A 72 1.33 9.01 2.42
CA PRO A 72 0.22 9.95 2.26
C PRO A 72 -0.69 10.02 3.49
N GLY A 73 -1.07 8.87 4.08
CA GLY A 73 -1.89 8.85 5.31
C GLY A 73 -1.19 9.42 6.55
N THR A 74 0.08 9.06 6.80
CA THR A 74 0.81 9.57 7.97
C THR A 74 1.18 11.04 7.86
N SER A 75 1.27 11.57 6.65
CA SER A 75 1.50 13.00 6.42
C SER A 75 0.35 13.85 6.96
N ILE A 76 -0.90 13.41 6.75
CA ILE A 76 -2.10 14.09 7.25
C ILE A 76 -2.13 14.07 8.79
N CYS A 77 -1.85 12.91 9.40
CA CYS A 77 -1.73 12.82 10.85
C CYS A 77 -0.61 13.71 11.41
N ALA A 78 0.52 13.79 10.71
CA ALA A 78 1.64 14.65 11.11
C ALA A 78 1.32 16.15 10.96
N VAL A 79 0.52 16.52 9.96
CA VAL A 79 -0.05 17.87 9.81
C VAL A 79 -0.94 18.22 11.00
N ALA A 80 -1.81 17.29 11.43
CA ALA A 80 -2.67 17.50 12.60
C ALA A 80 -1.89 17.72 13.90
N ILE A 81 -0.68 17.14 14.02
CA ILE A 81 0.23 17.34 15.16
C ILE A 81 1.00 18.67 15.04
N GLY A 82 0.89 19.39 13.92
CA GLY A 82 1.54 20.68 13.69
C GLY A 82 2.97 20.60 13.14
N LYS A 83 3.37 19.47 12.55
CA LYS A 83 4.71 19.33 11.96
C LYS A 83 4.82 20.12 10.66
N LEU A 84 5.69 21.13 10.63
CA LEU A 84 6.01 21.95 9.45
C LEU A 84 6.47 21.11 8.25
N ASP A 85 7.33 20.10 8.48
CA ASP A 85 7.80 19.21 7.40
C ASP A 85 6.64 18.47 6.71
N ALA A 86 5.60 18.11 7.47
CA ALA A 86 4.44 17.41 6.95
C ALA A 86 3.55 18.35 6.12
N TRP A 87 3.46 19.63 6.48
CA TRP A 87 2.77 20.64 5.69
C TRP A 87 3.38 20.80 4.30
N VAL A 88 4.72 20.89 4.23
CA VAL A 88 5.43 20.97 2.94
C VAL A 88 5.16 19.72 2.09
N TYR A 89 5.16 18.55 2.70
CA TYR A 89 4.87 17.29 2.01
C TYR A 89 3.43 17.22 1.47
N VAL A 90 2.44 17.60 2.28
CA VAL A 90 1.02 17.61 1.86
C VAL A 90 0.78 18.62 0.75
N VAL A 91 1.37 19.82 0.84
CA VAL A 91 1.28 20.82 -0.25
C VAL A 91 1.95 20.30 -1.52
N GLY A 92 3.10 19.62 -1.40
CA GLY A 92 3.75 18.96 -2.52
C GLY A 92 2.88 17.90 -3.20
N ILE A 93 2.17 17.08 -2.42
CA ILE A 93 1.18 16.12 -2.95
C ILE A 93 0.07 16.86 -3.70
N MET A 94 -0.51 17.91 -3.11
CA MET A 94 -1.59 18.68 -3.75
C MET A 94 -1.15 19.30 -5.07
N ILE A 95 0.03 19.91 -5.11
CA ILE A 95 0.61 20.46 -6.34
C ILE A 95 0.85 19.36 -7.37
N GLY A 96 1.40 18.22 -6.96
CA GLY A 96 1.61 17.07 -7.84
C GLY A 96 0.32 16.55 -8.47
N ILE A 97 -0.76 16.48 -7.69
CA ILE A 97 -2.10 16.08 -8.18
C ILE A 97 -2.59 17.07 -9.24
N VAL A 98 -2.47 18.38 -9.00
CA VAL A 98 -2.93 19.41 -9.95
C VAL A 98 -2.12 19.36 -11.24
N ILE A 99 -0.78 19.27 -11.14
CA ILE A 99 0.09 19.17 -12.32
C ILE A 99 -0.24 17.91 -13.13
N PHE A 100 -0.44 16.77 -12.45
CA PHE A 100 -0.82 15.53 -13.12
C PHE A 100 -2.19 15.63 -13.77
N SER A 101 -3.18 16.24 -13.09
CA SER A 101 -4.54 16.44 -13.61
C SER A 101 -4.55 17.29 -14.88
N GLU A 102 -3.79 18.39 -14.92
CA GLU A 102 -3.67 19.24 -16.11
C GLU A 102 -2.88 18.57 -17.23
N SER A 103 -1.83 17.82 -16.88
CA SER A 103 -0.97 17.13 -17.86
C SER A 103 -1.55 15.80 -18.32
N PHE A 104 -2.69 15.38 -17.77
CA PHE A 104 -3.28 14.06 -18.01
C PHE A 104 -3.53 13.80 -19.49
N GLY A 105 -4.00 14.80 -20.24
CA GLY A 105 -4.24 14.68 -21.68
C GLY A 105 -3.00 14.28 -22.50
N THR A 106 -1.80 14.65 -22.04
CA THR A 106 -0.53 14.26 -22.69
C THR A 106 -0.12 12.82 -22.33
N PHE A 107 -0.47 12.36 -21.13
CA PHE A 107 -0.14 11.03 -20.63
C PHE A 107 -1.22 9.98 -20.92
N GLU A 108 -2.36 10.39 -21.47
CA GLU A 108 -3.52 9.53 -21.75
C GLU A 108 -3.16 8.33 -22.63
N SER A 109 -2.30 8.52 -23.64
CA SER A 109 -1.84 7.44 -24.52
C SER A 109 -1.04 6.36 -23.77
N ILE A 110 -0.22 6.74 -22.79
CA ILE A 110 0.56 5.81 -21.97
C ILE A 110 -0.32 5.20 -20.87
N TYR A 111 -1.30 5.96 -20.39
CA TYR A 111 -2.21 5.53 -19.34
C TYR A 111 -3.14 4.40 -19.82
N ASN A 112 -3.68 4.50 -21.03
CA ASN A 112 -4.65 3.56 -21.58
C ASN A 112 -4.04 2.36 -22.34
N ASP A 113 -2.74 2.35 -22.59
CA ASP A 113 -2.07 1.39 -23.50
C ASP A 113 -2.21 -0.08 -23.06
N ILE A 114 -2.19 -0.35 -21.75
CA ILE A 114 -2.44 -1.69 -21.20
C ILE A 114 -3.48 -1.59 -20.08
N HIS A 115 -4.75 -1.56 -20.47
CA HIS A 115 -5.89 -1.63 -19.57
C HIS A 115 -6.37 -3.08 -19.44
N LEU A 116 -6.02 -3.72 -18.32
CA LEU A 116 -6.46 -5.10 -18.03
C LEU A 116 -7.85 -5.15 -17.39
N GLY A 117 -8.50 -4.01 -17.15
CA GLY A 117 -9.79 -3.94 -16.46
C GLY A 117 -9.68 -4.29 -14.97
N ASN A 118 -10.82 -4.59 -14.37
CA ASN A 118 -10.99 -4.92 -12.95
C ASN A 118 -10.65 -6.40 -12.68
N ILE A 119 -9.44 -6.83 -13.05
CA ILE A 119 -8.97 -8.19 -12.76
C ILE A 119 -8.70 -8.36 -11.27
N THR A 120 -9.28 -9.38 -10.66
CA THR A 120 -8.92 -9.80 -9.31
C THR A 120 -7.94 -10.98 -9.34
N LEU A 121 -7.29 -11.25 -8.20
CA LEU A 121 -6.47 -12.45 -8.03
C LEU A 121 -7.27 -13.74 -8.25
N VAL A 122 -8.57 -13.72 -7.91
CA VAL A 122 -9.49 -14.85 -8.11
C VAL A 122 -9.66 -15.11 -9.61
N ASP A 123 -9.90 -14.05 -10.40
CA ASP A 123 -10.12 -14.15 -11.84
C ASP A 123 -8.84 -14.56 -12.58
N SER A 124 -7.69 -14.05 -12.13
CA SER A 124 -6.41 -14.28 -12.80
C SER A 124 -5.86 -15.69 -12.57
N LEU A 125 -6.00 -16.22 -11.33
CA LEU A 125 -5.51 -17.55 -10.98
C LEU A 125 -6.57 -18.65 -11.15
N GLY A 126 -7.86 -18.30 -11.27
CA GLY A 126 -8.95 -19.26 -11.32
C GLY A 126 -9.13 -20.04 -10.00
N ILE A 127 -8.54 -19.55 -8.91
CA ILE A 127 -8.56 -20.19 -7.59
C ILE A 127 -9.63 -19.52 -6.74
N PRO A 128 -10.48 -20.28 -6.01
CA PRO A 128 -11.45 -19.70 -5.07
C PRO A 128 -10.79 -18.77 -4.04
N ALA A 129 -11.48 -17.68 -3.70
CA ALA A 129 -10.99 -16.62 -2.80
C ALA A 129 -10.44 -17.15 -1.47
N SER A 130 -11.10 -18.16 -0.87
CA SER A 130 -10.68 -18.74 0.41
C SER A 130 -9.25 -19.28 0.39
N TRP A 131 -8.82 -19.88 -0.73
CA TRP A 131 -7.46 -20.40 -0.88
C TRP A 131 -6.44 -19.29 -1.04
N ILE A 132 -6.78 -18.22 -1.77
CA ILE A 132 -5.93 -17.03 -1.89
C ILE A 132 -5.73 -16.37 -0.52
N ILE A 133 -6.82 -16.20 0.24
CA ILE A 133 -6.77 -15.64 1.60
C ILE A 133 -5.87 -16.50 2.50
N LEU A 134 -6.01 -17.83 2.43
CA LEU A 134 -5.20 -18.76 3.20
C LEU A 134 -3.71 -18.65 2.81
N SER A 135 -3.38 -18.61 1.53
CA SER A 135 -2.00 -18.45 1.05
C SER A 135 -1.39 -17.12 1.49
N VAL A 136 -2.12 -16.00 1.39
CA VAL A 136 -1.65 -14.68 1.84
C VAL A 136 -1.45 -14.66 3.36
N THR A 137 -2.34 -15.31 4.11
CA THR A 137 -2.22 -15.46 5.56
C THR A 137 -0.96 -16.23 5.92
N ALA A 138 -0.70 -17.36 5.26
CA ALA A 138 0.50 -18.16 5.47
C ALA A 138 1.77 -17.35 5.14
N LEU A 139 1.77 -16.60 4.03
CA LEU A 139 2.89 -15.74 3.64
C LEU A 139 3.17 -14.66 4.69
N ALA A 140 2.14 -14.01 5.23
CA ALA A 140 2.30 -13.00 6.27
C ALA A 140 2.87 -13.59 7.58
N LEU A 141 2.42 -14.77 7.99
CA LEU A 141 2.97 -15.46 9.16
C LEU A 141 4.44 -15.80 8.98
N ILE A 142 4.84 -16.27 7.79
CA ILE A 142 6.25 -16.51 7.44
C ILE A 142 7.03 -15.20 7.51
N ALA A 143 6.52 -14.12 6.91
CA ALA A 143 7.17 -12.82 6.94
C ALA A 143 7.34 -12.28 8.37
N PHE A 144 6.37 -12.52 9.25
CA PHE A 144 6.44 -12.12 10.67
C PHE A 144 7.48 -12.93 11.42
N PHE A 145 7.53 -14.23 11.19
CA PHE A 145 8.53 -15.12 11.77
C PHE A 145 9.94 -14.71 11.35
N ILE A 146 10.17 -14.49 10.04
CA ILE A 146 11.45 -14.00 9.51
C ILE A 146 11.81 -12.66 10.14
N SER A 147 10.86 -11.73 10.21
CA SER A 147 11.07 -10.41 10.82
C SER A 147 11.52 -10.52 12.28
N ASP A 148 10.96 -11.44 13.06
CA ASP A 148 11.36 -11.66 14.46
C ASP A 148 12.72 -12.34 14.59
N VAL A 149 13.06 -13.27 13.69
CA VAL A 149 14.41 -13.86 13.63
C VAL A 149 15.45 -12.81 13.32
N VAL A 150 15.21 -11.97 12.30
CA VAL A 150 16.14 -10.89 11.92
C VAL A 150 16.26 -9.86 13.04
N ARG A 151 15.14 -9.46 13.65
CA ARG A 151 15.15 -8.54 14.80
C ARG A 151 15.96 -9.06 15.99
N LYS A 152 15.98 -10.38 16.23
CA LYS A 152 16.82 -10.98 17.29
C LYS A 152 18.32 -10.92 16.97
N ARG A 153 18.69 -10.84 15.69
CA ARG A 153 20.08 -10.82 15.21
C ARG A 153 20.65 -9.40 15.06
N VAL A 154 19.80 -8.38 14.95
CA VAL A 154 20.21 -6.98 14.72
C VAL A 154 20.16 -6.18 16.02
N LYS A 155 21.21 -5.38 16.32
CA LYS A 155 21.26 -4.51 17.50
C LYS A 155 20.09 -3.51 17.47
N LYS A 156 19.35 -3.41 18.58
CA LYS A 156 18.28 -2.41 18.76
C LYS A 156 18.90 -1.01 18.66
N VAL A 157 18.51 -0.25 17.64
CA VAL A 157 18.82 1.18 17.56
C VAL A 157 17.67 1.91 18.27
N PHE A 158 17.94 2.43 19.45
CA PHE A 158 17.04 3.34 20.14
C PHE A 158 17.17 4.73 19.49
N TYR A 159 16.04 5.30 19.09
CA TYR A 159 15.89 6.69 18.67
C TYR A 159 15.29 7.52 19.79
#